data_AF-A0A673K9D8-F1
#
_entry.id   AF-A0A673K9D8-F1
#
_cell.length_a   1.000
_cell.length_b   1.000
_cell.length_c   1.000
_cell.angle_alpha   90.00
_cell.angle_beta   90.00
_cell.angle_gamma   90.00
#
_symmetry.space_group_name_H-M   'P 1'
#
loop_
_entity.id
_entity.type
_entity.pdbx_description
1 polymer ?
#
loop_
_entity_poly.entity_id
_entity_poly.type
_entity_poly.pdbx_seq_one_letter_code
_entity_poly.pdbx_strand_id
1 'polypeptide(L)'
;DVSVPTAWLSSLPLSQVKGQCQKGIPASVRAKGWPLLCGAKDRKEKNDKLYERLVKAPDHQGWTDIIKRDTDRQFPFHEMFQSKDGHGQKDLLEVLKAYTQYRPDEGYCQAQGPVAAVLLMNMPAEEAFWCLVQISDLYLPGYYSPLLEGVLFDAAFLSSIFKKLCPAAHKHLQNQGVEPLMFATDWLMCLYSRHLPFDTLLRVWDLFFCYGVRVLFQVAVVLVRRCLGEGRLRKECDGQMETLERLRGVKHEYKNLKTEYLKTFKHCLTSLLSCEPW
;
A
#
# COMPACT_ATOMS: atom_id res chain seq x y z
N ASP A 1 -30.17 0.19 16.38
CA ASP A 1 -30.28 0.15 14.92
C ASP A 1 -29.54 1.30 14.25
N VAL A 2 -28.32 1.04 13.80
CA VAL A 2 -27.59 1.95 12.88
C VAL A 2 -27.29 1.14 11.64
N SER A 3 -28.30 1.00 10.78
CA SER A 3 -28.15 0.55 9.40
C SER A 3 -27.33 1.59 8.64
N VAL A 4 -26.00 1.47 8.72
CA VAL A 4 -25.05 2.29 7.95
C VAL A 4 -25.38 2.12 6.46
N PRO A 5 -25.54 3.20 5.70
CA PRO A 5 -25.97 3.11 4.31
C PRO A 5 -24.87 2.41 3.52
N THR A 6 -25.10 1.17 3.12
CA THR A 6 -24.22 0.40 2.24
C THR A 6 -24.69 0.46 0.79
N ALA A 7 -25.95 0.84 0.57
CA ALA A 7 -26.58 0.93 -0.74
C ALA A 7 -26.11 2.14 -1.59
N TRP A 8 -25.46 3.15 -1.01
CA TRP A 8 -25.11 4.36 -1.77
C TRP A 8 -23.94 4.12 -2.74
N LEU A 9 -22.83 3.50 -2.33
CA LEU A 9 -21.68 3.30 -3.22
C LEU A 9 -22.00 2.43 -4.44
N SER A 10 -22.91 1.46 -4.30
CA SER A 10 -23.38 0.61 -5.40
C SER A 10 -24.42 1.27 -6.31
N SER A 11 -25.06 2.36 -5.87
CA SER A 11 -26.05 3.11 -6.64
C SER A 11 -25.55 4.46 -7.17
N LEU A 12 -24.39 4.93 -6.70
CA LEU A 12 -23.78 6.17 -7.16
C LEU A 12 -23.13 5.99 -8.55
N PRO A 13 -23.27 6.97 -9.46
CA PRO A 13 -22.46 7.04 -10.66
C PRO A 13 -20.96 7.00 -10.32
N LEU A 14 -20.16 6.32 -11.15
CA LEU A 14 -18.70 6.18 -10.95
C LEU A 14 -17.99 7.53 -10.73
N SER A 15 -18.47 8.60 -11.36
CA SER A 15 -17.96 9.97 -11.19
C SER A 15 -18.14 10.50 -9.76
N GLN A 16 -19.27 10.20 -9.12
CA GLN A 16 -19.54 10.61 -7.74
C GLN A 16 -18.71 9.79 -6.75
N VAL A 17 -18.58 8.47 -6.97
CA VAL A 17 -17.71 7.60 -6.16
C VAL A 17 -16.27 8.10 -6.19
N LYS A 18 -15.75 8.40 -7.38
CA LYS A 18 -14.43 9.02 -7.58
C LYS A 18 -14.29 10.34 -6.83
N GLY A 19 -15.29 11.23 -6.93
CA GLY A 19 -15.30 12.50 -6.21
C GLY A 19 -15.26 12.35 -4.68
N GLN A 20 -15.93 11.34 -4.12
CA GLN A 20 -15.87 11.07 -2.68
C GLN A 20 -14.50 10.51 -2.26
N CYS A 21 -13.91 9.59 -3.05
CA CYS A 21 -12.58 9.05 -2.77
C CYS A 21 -11.50 10.15 -2.80
N GLN A 22 -11.63 11.15 -3.70
CA GLN A 22 -10.77 12.33 -3.74
C GLN A 22 -10.90 13.22 -2.50
N LYS A 23 -12.10 13.35 -1.92
CA LYS A 23 -12.31 14.12 -0.69
C LYS A 23 -11.72 13.44 0.54
N GLY A 24 -11.85 12.12 0.65
CA GLY A 24 -11.62 11.40 1.90
C GLY A 24 -12.70 10.37 2.13
N ILE A 25 -12.37 9.09 2.25
CA ILE A 25 -13.33 8.12 2.79
C ILE A 25 -13.26 8.22 4.32
N PRO A 26 -14.36 8.49 5.02
CA PRO A 26 -14.37 8.51 6.48
C PRO A 26 -13.93 7.16 7.07
N ALA A 27 -13.22 7.18 8.20
CA ALA A 27 -12.73 5.95 8.84
C ALA A 27 -13.84 4.92 9.10
N SER A 28 -15.01 5.38 9.56
CA SER A 28 -16.19 4.54 9.81
C SER A 28 -16.77 3.86 8.56
N VAL A 29 -16.40 4.33 7.36
CA VAL A 29 -16.91 3.82 6.08
C VAL A 29 -15.91 2.86 5.43
N ARG A 30 -14.60 2.96 5.72
CA ARG A 30 -13.55 2.16 5.05
C ARG A 30 -13.78 0.66 5.14
N ALA A 31 -14.22 0.17 6.29
CA ALA A 31 -14.54 -1.25 6.52
C ALA A 31 -15.51 -1.83 5.49
N LYS A 32 -16.37 -0.99 4.90
CA LYS A 32 -17.32 -1.39 3.84
C LYS A 32 -16.93 -0.85 2.47
N GLY A 33 -16.36 0.35 2.43
CA GLY A 33 -16.01 1.05 1.20
C GLY A 33 -14.85 0.39 0.45
N TRP A 34 -13.77 0.03 1.13
CA TRP A 34 -12.62 -0.60 0.46
C TRP A 34 -12.97 -1.97 -0.13
N PRO A 35 -13.63 -2.91 0.60
CA PRO A 35 -14.02 -4.18 0.01
C PRO A 35 -14.96 -4.06 -1.19
N LEU A 36 -15.83 -3.04 -1.21
CA LEU A 36 -16.69 -2.73 -2.35
C LEU A 36 -15.88 -2.22 -3.55
N LEU A 37 -14.99 -1.25 -3.32
CA LEU A 37 -14.19 -0.62 -4.38
C LEU A 37 -13.25 -1.62 -5.06
N CYS A 38 -12.68 -2.54 -4.29
CA CYS A 38 -11.73 -3.52 -4.82
C CYS A 38 -12.37 -4.84 -5.27
N GLY A 39 -13.69 -5.01 -5.15
CA GLY A 39 -14.40 -6.23 -5.51
C GLY A 39 -14.19 -7.40 -4.53
N ALA A 40 -13.56 -7.17 -3.38
CA ALA A 40 -13.39 -8.18 -2.34
C ALA A 40 -14.73 -8.65 -1.77
N LYS A 41 -15.74 -7.77 -1.72
CA LYS A 41 -17.10 -8.14 -1.29
C LYS A 41 -17.68 -9.25 -2.18
N ASP A 42 -17.64 -9.06 -3.50
CA ASP A 42 -18.18 -10.04 -4.45
C ASP A 42 -17.39 -11.35 -4.43
N ARG A 43 -16.06 -11.28 -4.24
CA ARG A 43 -15.21 -12.47 -4.04
C ARG A 43 -15.61 -13.25 -2.79
N LYS A 44 -15.78 -12.55 -1.67
CA LYS A 44 -16.23 -13.17 -0.41
C LYS A 44 -17.57 -13.87 -0.59
N GLU A 45 -18.56 -13.19 -1.16
CA GLU A 45 -19.91 -13.74 -1.39
C GLU A 45 -19.90 -14.99 -2.28
N LYS A 46 -19.00 -15.06 -3.27
CA LYS A 46 -18.84 -16.24 -4.14
C LYS A 46 -18.09 -17.41 -3.49
N ASN A 47 -17.42 -17.18 -2.36
CA ASN A 47 -16.54 -18.16 -1.72
C ASN A 47 -16.93 -18.37 -0.25
N ASP A 48 -18.19 -18.71 -0.02
CA ASP A 48 -18.74 -18.92 1.32
C ASP A 48 -17.86 -19.89 2.15
N LYS A 49 -17.54 -19.46 3.38
CA LYS A 49 -16.72 -20.18 4.37
C LYS A 49 -15.33 -20.59 3.89
N LEU A 50 -14.83 -20.06 2.76
CA LEU A 50 -13.50 -20.44 2.28
C LEU A 50 -12.41 -19.94 3.23
N TYR A 51 -12.49 -18.69 3.68
CA TYR A 51 -11.53 -18.13 4.64
C TYR A 51 -11.44 -18.99 5.91
N GLU A 52 -12.57 -19.34 6.53
CA GLU A 52 -12.60 -20.19 7.72
C GLU A 52 -11.95 -21.56 7.50
N ARG A 53 -12.16 -22.17 6.32
CA ARG A 53 -11.53 -23.45 5.95
C ARG A 53 -10.02 -23.30 5.81
N LEU A 54 -9.55 -22.23 5.18
CA LEU A 54 -8.12 -21.95 5.02
C LEU A 54 -7.45 -21.69 6.38
N VAL A 55 -8.07 -20.92 7.26
CA VAL A 55 -7.53 -20.68 8.61
C VAL A 55 -7.38 -22.00 9.39
N LYS A 56 -8.38 -22.89 9.32
CA LYS A 56 -8.39 -24.18 10.03
C LYS A 56 -7.51 -25.24 9.38
N ALA A 57 -7.23 -25.14 8.09
CA ALA A 57 -6.42 -26.12 7.38
C ALA A 57 -4.98 -26.15 7.93
N PRO A 58 -4.33 -27.33 7.92
CA PRO A 58 -2.97 -27.48 8.41
C PRO A 58 -2.01 -26.68 7.51
N ASP A 59 -0.90 -26.23 8.10
CA ASP A 59 0.13 -25.54 7.34
C ASP A 59 0.96 -26.55 6.54
N HIS A 60 0.72 -26.61 5.24
CA HIS A 60 1.38 -27.57 4.35
C HIS A 60 2.77 -27.11 3.88
N GLN A 61 3.04 -25.79 3.89
CA GLN A 61 4.28 -25.21 3.34
C GLN A 61 5.22 -24.67 4.42
N GLY A 62 4.81 -24.69 5.70
CA GLY A 62 5.63 -24.25 6.82
C GLY A 62 5.74 -22.72 6.96
N TRP A 63 4.82 -21.97 6.35
CA TRP A 63 4.85 -20.50 6.41
C TRP A 63 4.49 -19.94 7.78
N THR A 64 3.74 -20.68 8.61
CA THR A 64 3.21 -20.21 9.90
C THR A 64 4.32 -19.70 10.82
N ASP A 65 5.44 -20.41 10.93
CA ASP A 65 6.55 -20.01 11.81
C ASP A 65 7.38 -18.85 11.22
N ILE A 66 7.37 -18.67 9.91
CA ILE A 66 7.96 -17.51 9.24
C ILE A 66 7.09 -16.28 9.51
N ILE A 67 5.77 -16.40 9.30
CA ILE A 67 4.79 -15.34 9.52
C ILE A 67 4.81 -14.90 10.99
N LYS A 68 4.75 -15.83 11.95
CA LYS A 68 4.79 -15.52 13.39
C LYS A 68 6.02 -14.69 13.80
N ARG A 69 7.19 -14.98 13.21
CA ARG A 69 8.41 -14.21 13.50
C ARG A 69 8.38 -12.81 12.91
N ASP A 70 7.64 -12.62 11.83
CA ASP A 70 7.52 -11.33 11.16
C ASP A 70 6.41 -10.46 11.76
N THR A 71 5.33 -11.05 12.30
CA THR A 71 4.25 -10.32 12.98
C THR A 71 4.74 -9.46 14.14
N ASP A 72 5.78 -9.90 14.86
CA ASP A 72 6.40 -9.13 15.95
C ASP A 72 6.95 -7.77 15.52
N ARG A 73 7.27 -7.59 14.23
CA ARG A 73 7.86 -6.36 13.67
C ARG A 73 6.81 -5.46 13.03
N GLN A 74 5.57 -5.92 12.87
CA GLN A 74 4.52 -5.18 12.18
C GLN A 74 3.79 -4.24 13.15
N PHE A 75 4.05 -2.93 13.00
CA PHE A 75 3.45 -1.88 13.84
C PHE A 75 3.52 -2.17 15.36
N PRO A 76 4.72 -2.43 15.93
CA PRO A 76 4.87 -2.96 17.28
C PRO A 76 4.39 -2.01 18.40
N PHE A 77 4.20 -0.73 18.09
CA PHE A 77 3.72 0.28 19.03
C PHE A 77 2.23 0.61 18.84
N HIS A 78 1.55 -0.05 17.90
CA HIS A 78 0.12 0.16 17.68
C HIS A 78 -0.69 -0.71 18.65
N GLU A 79 -1.73 -0.14 19.27
CA GLU A 79 -2.51 -0.79 20.33
C GLU A 79 -3.03 -2.18 19.94
N MET A 80 -3.43 -2.36 18.68
CA MET A 80 -3.89 -3.64 18.13
C MET A 80 -2.79 -4.74 18.07
N PHE A 81 -1.52 -4.37 17.88
CA PHE A 81 -0.42 -5.32 17.60
C PHE A 81 0.66 -5.37 18.69
N GLN A 82 0.62 -4.45 19.67
CA GLN A 82 1.63 -4.34 20.73
C GLN A 82 1.65 -5.53 21.70
N SER A 83 0.51 -6.19 21.90
CA SER A 83 0.41 -7.34 22.80
C SER A 83 0.85 -8.59 22.07
N LYS A 84 1.96 -9.19 22.55
CA LYS A 84 2.43 -10.47 22.06
C LYS A 84 1.34 -11.53 22.26
N ASP A 85 1.03 -12.27 21.20
CA ASP A 85 -0.05 -13.26 21.17
C ASP A 85 -1.46 -12.68 21.46
N GLY A 86 -1.59 -11.34 21.36
CA GLY A 86 -2.87 -10.62 21.44
C GLY A 86 -3.76 -10.87 20.22
N HIS A 87 -5.00 -10.39 20.28
CA HIS A 87 -5.98 -10.65 19.21
C HIS A 87 -5.50 -10.15 17.83
N GLY A 88 -4.88 -8.96 17.75
CA GLY A 88 -4.44 -8.41 16.46
C GLY A 88 -3.29 -9.19 15.83
N GLN A 89 -2.34 -9.70 16.63
CA GLN A 89 -1.28 -10.57 16.11
C GLN A 89 -1.84 -11.91 15.62
N LYS A 90 -2.84 -12.47 16.31
CA LYS A 90 -3.55 -13.68 15.90
C LYS A 90 -4.31 -13.46 14.59
N ASP A 91 -5.09 -12.40 14.48
CA ASP A 91 -5.82 -12.05 13.26
C ASP A 91 -4.85 -11.85 12.08
N LEU A 92 -3.71 -11.19 12.31
CA LEU A 92 -2.67 -10.99 11.29
C LEU A 92 -2.06 -12.32 10.83
N LEU A 93 -1.74 -13.21 11.77
CA LEU A 93 -1.26 -14.54 11.45
C LEU A 93 -2.29 -15.33 10.64
N GLU A 94 -3.57 -15.30 11.04
CA GLU A 94 -4.64 -16.02 10.37
C GLU A 94 -4.87 -15.52 8.93
N VAL A 95 -4.91 -14.20 8.73
CA VAL A 95 -5.05 -13.59 7.41
C VAL A 95 -3.91 -14.00 6.48
N LEU A 96 -2.67 -13.89 6.94
CA LEU A 96 -1.49 -14.21 6.14
C LEU A 96 -1.37 -15.72 5.89
N LYS A 97 -1.65 -16.56 6.89
CA LYS A 97 -1.69 -18.03 6.75
C LYS A 97 -2.79 -18.47 5.79
N ALA A 98 -3.97 -17.84 5.84
CA ALA A 98 -5.03 -18.12 4.89
C ALA A 98 -4.63 -17.71 3.47
N TYR A 99 -3.92 -16.59 3.32
CA TYR A 99 -3.40 -16.12 2.04
C TYR A 99 -2.44 -17.13 1.42
N THR A 100 -1.44 -17.62 2.16
CA THR A 100 -0.46 -18.58 1.61
C THR A 100 -1.12 -19.90 1.18
N GLN A 101 -2.20 -20.30 1.83
CA GLN A 101 -2.97 -21.48 1.42
C GLN A 101 -3.89 -21.21 0.23
N TYR A 102 -4.34 -19.97 0.06
CA TYR A 102 -5.13 -19.54 -1.11
C TYR A 102 -4.25 -19.36 -2.36
N ARG A 103 -3.01 -18.86 -2.18
CA ARG A 103 -1.98 -18.64 -3.21
C ARG A 103 -0.71 -19.42 -2.87
N PRO A 104 -0.73 -20.76 -2.93
CA PRO A 104 0.44 -21.59 -2.59
C PRO A 104 1.64 -21.36 -3.51
N ASP A 105 1.41 -20.91 -4.74
CA ASP A 105 2.47 -20.61 -5.72
C ASP A 105 3.24 -19.31 -5.39
N GLU A 106 2.59 -18.36 -4.70
CA GLU A 106 3.24 -17.13 -4.21
C GLU A 106 3.83 -17.33 -2.81
N GLY A 107 3.12 -18.05 -1.94
CA GLY A 107 3.53 -18.25 -0.55
C GLY A 107 3.50 -16.94 0.26
N TYR A 108 4.41 -16.82 1.23
CA TYR A 108 4.54 -15.62 2.05
C TYR A 108 5.68 -14.72 1.58
N CYS A 109 5.32 -13.48 1.23
CA CYS A 109 6.25 -12.39 1.03
C CYS A 109 6.19 -11.43 2.22
N GLN A 110 7.34 -11.09 2.83
CA GLN A 110 7.40 -10.19 4.01
C GLN A 110 6.71 -8.84 3.79
N ALA A 111 6.62 -8.39 2.53
CA ALA A 111 5.93 -7.14 2.20
C ALA A 111 4.41 -7.19 2.43
N GLN A 112 3.81 -8.38 2.52
CA GLN A 112 2.38 -8.58 2.78
C GLN A 112 1.99 -8.28 4.23
N GLY A 113 2.89 -8.53 5.18
CA GLY A 113 2.68 -8.29 6.61
C GLY A 113 2.13 -6.88 6.93
N PRO A 114 2.83 -5.80 6.54
CA PRO A 114 2.35 -4.45 6.83
C PRO A 114 1.10 -4.07 6.04
N VAL A 115 0.85 -4.69 4.88
CA VAL A 115 -0.39 -4.47 4.10
C VAL A 115 -1.58 -5.10 4.83
N ALA A 116 -1.47 -6.36 5.24
CA ALA A 116 -2.49 -7.06 6.01
C ALA A 116 -2.78 -6.36 7.35
N ALA A 117 -1.73 -5.87 8.04
CA ALA A 117 -1.90 -5.11 9.28
C ALA A 117 -2.74 -3.83 9.09
N VAL A 118 -2.48 -3.04 8.04
CA VAL A 118 -3.27 -1.83 7.76
C VAL A 118 -4.71 -2.17 7.39
N LEU A 119 -4.95 -3.28 6.69
CA LEU A 119 -6.31 -3.76 6.44
C LEU A 119 -7.02 -4.10 7.76
N LEU A 120 -6.39 -4.88 8.63
CA LEU A 120 -6.93 -5.27 9.94
C LEU A 120 -7.22 -4.07 10.87
N MET A 121 -6.44 -2.99 10.77
CA MET A 121 -6.76 -1.75 11.49
C MET A 121 -8.06 -1.09 11.03
N ASN A 122 -8.58 -1.45 9.86
CA ASN A 122 -9.76 -0.83 9.24
C ASN A 122 -10.94 -1.78 9.04
N MET A 123 -10.78 -3.09 9.16
CA MET A 123 -11.83 -4.08 8.92
C MET A 123 -11.56 -5.42 9.63
N PRO A 124 -12.57 -6.30 9.79
CA PRO A 124 -12.37 -7.63 10.36
C PRO A 124 -11.50 -8.52 9.47
N ALA A 125 -11.02 -9.63 10.04
CA ALA A 125 -10.01 -10.49 9.42
C ALA A 125 -10.42 -11.07 8.06
N GLU A 126 -11.67 -11.53 7.91
CA GLU A 126 -12.12 -12.08 6.64
C GLU A 126 -12.18 -11.04 5.52
N GLU A 127 -12.69 -9.84 5.80
CA GLU A 127 -12.67 -8.73 4.85
C GLU A 127 -11.24 -8.34 4.47
N ALA A 128 -10.33 -8.31 5.46
CA ALA A 128 -8.92 -8.01 5.24
C ALA A 128 -8.25 -9.06 4.33
N PHE A 129 -8.53 -10.35 4.57
CA PHE A 129 -8.07 -11.44 3.71
C PHE A 129 -8.52 -11.24 2.25
N TRP A 130 -9.80 -10.98 2.01
CA TRP A 130 -10.30 -10.79 0.64
C TRP A 130 -9.79 -9.52 -0.02
N CYS A 131 -9.58 -8.45 0.74
CA CYS A 131 -8.91 -7.25 0.22
C CYS A 131 -7.46 -7.55 -0.16
N LEU A 132 -6.72 -8.30 0.66
CA LEU A 132 -5.33 -8.70 0.35
C LEU A 132 -5.27 -9.56 -0.92
N VAL A 133 -6.18 -10.51 -1.08
CA VAL A 133 -6.33 -11.32 -2.30
C VAL A 133 -6.56 -10.42 -3.52
N GLN A 134 -7.49 -9.47 -3.43
CA GLN A 134 -7.74 -8.55 -4.55
C GLN A 134 -6.55 -7.64 -4.83
N ILE A 135 -5.85 -7.15 -3.81
CA ILE A 135 -4.63 -6.36 -3.99
C ILE A 135 -3.61 -7.14 -4.82
N SER A 136 -3.34 -8.40 -4.47
CA SER A 136 -2.37 -9.21 -5.21
C SER A 136 -2.87 -9.54 -6.63
N ASP A 137 -4.08 -10.09 -6.74
CA ASP A 137 -4.58 -10.63 -8.00
C ASP A 137 -4.88 -9.54 -9.06
N LEU A 138 -5.46 -8.42 -8.62
CA LEU A 138 -6.03 -7.42 -9.54
C LEU A 138 -5.17 -6.16 -9.64
N TYR A 139 -4.62 -5.70 -8.52
CA TYR A 139 -3.91 -4.42 -8.49
C TYR A 139 -2.41 -4.59 -8.71
N LEU A 140 -1.82 -5.64 -8.15
CA LEU A 140 -0.38 -5.86 -8.08
C LEU A 140 0.03 -7.27 -8.59
N PRO A 141 -0.43 -7.70 -9.77
CA PRO A 141 -0.13 -9.03 -10.28
C PRO A 141 1.38 -9.25 -10.39
N GLY A 142 1.88 -10.37 -9.86
CA GLY A 142 3.30 -10.72 -9.89
C GLY A 142 4.19 -9.93 -8.91
N TYR A 143 3.61 -9.09 -8.04
CA TYR A 143 4.40 -8.39 -7.01
C TYR A 143 4.88 -9.33 -5.91
N TYR A 144 4.05 -10.29 -5.51
CA TYR A 144 4.37 -11.23 -4.44
C TYR A 144 4.77 -12.62 -4.96
N SER A 145 4.95 -12.77 -6.28
CA SER A 145 5.47 -14.02 -6.85
C SER A 145 6.94 -14.23 -6.45
N PRO A 146 7.46 -15.47 -6.45
CA PRO A 146 8.85 -15.73 -6.07
C PRO A 146 9.90 -14.97 -6.90
N LEU A 147 9.55 -14.63 -8.15
CA LEU A 147 10.41 -13.88 -9.06
C LEU A 147 10.23 -12.35 -8.96
N LEU A 148 9.22 -11.88 -8.22
CA LEU A 148 8.90 -10.46 -8.04
C LEU A 148 8.69 -9.70 -9.38
N GLU A 149 8.28 -10.42 -10.43
CA GLU A 149 8.31 -9.92 -11.81
C GLU A 149 7.50 -8.63 -12.00
N GLY A 150 6.36 -8.51 -11.31
CA GLY A 150 5.50 -7.33 -11.38
C GLY A 150 6.19 -6.09 -10.80
N VAL A 151 6.79 -6.20 -9.61
CA VAL A 151 7.46 -5.05 -9.00
C VAL A 151 8.77 -4.70 -9.71
N LEU A 152 9.50 -5.68 -10.25
CA LEU A 152 10.70 -5.42 -11.04
C LEU A 152 10.35 -4.61 -12.30
N PHE A 153 9.28 -5.01 -13.00
CA PHE A 153 8.77 -4.29 -14.16
C PHE A 153 8.33 -2.86 -13.81
N ASP A 154 7.52 -2.71 -12.77
CA ASP A 154 6.97 -1.42 -12.36
C ASP A 154 8.04 -0.46 -11.78
N ALA A 155 9.06 -1.00 -11.11
CA ALA A 155 10.24 -0.23 -10.71
C ALA A 155 11.05 0.25 -11.92
N ALA A 156 11.23 -0.58 -12.95
CA ALA A 156 11.87 -0.14 -14.19
C ALA A 156 11.04 0.95 -14.90
N PHE A 157 9.71 0.78 -14.93
CA PHE A 157 8.78 1.75 -15.52
C PHE A 157 8.82 3.12 -14.82
N LEU A 158 9.00 3.14 -13.49
CA LEU A 158 9.18 4.38 -12.72
C LEU A 158 10.33 5.26 -13.25
N SER A 159 11.40 4.68 -13.79
CA SER A 159 12.50 5.46 -14.38
C SER A 159 12.00 6.34 -15.53
N SER A 160 11.16 5.79 -16.41
CA SER A 160 10.53 6.51 -17.52
C SER A 160 9.58 7.61 -17.03
N ILE A 161 8.80 7.33 -15.98
CA ILE A 161 7.91 8.31 -15.36
C ILE A 161 8.73 9.47 -14.77
N PHE A 162 9.81 9.18 -14.04
CA PHE A 162 10.67 10.22 -13.46
C PHE A 162 11.36 11.07 -14.51
N LYS A 163 11.82 10.45 -15.61
CA LYS A 163 12.38 11.18 -16.77
C LYS A 163 11.39 12.20 -17.32
N LYS A 164 10.11 11.84 -17.43
CA LYS A 164 9.05 12.73 -17.96
C LYS A 164 8.63 13.80 -16.95
N LEU A 165 8.50 13.46 -15.66
CA LEU A 165 7.82 14.31 -14.67
C LEU A 165 8.72 15.03 -13.68
N CYS A 166 9.93 14.55 -13.48
CA CYS A 166 10.92 15.22 -12.64
C CYS A 166 12.31 15.03 -13.26
N PRO A 167 12.54 15.52 -14.48
CA PRO A 167 13.76 15.25 -15.26
C PRO A 167 15.04 15.63 -14.52
N ALA A 168 15.02 16.71 -13.74
CA ALA A 168 16.18 17.13 -12.95
C ALA A 168 16.51 16.16 -11.79
N ALA A 169 15.48 15.58 -11.16
CA ALA A 169 15.67 14.52 -10.15
C ALA A 169 16.13 13.22 -10.82
N HIS A 170 15.53 12.85 -11.95
CA HIS A 170 15.93 11.67 -12.73
C HIS A 170 17.39 11.73 -13.16
N LYS A 171 17.86 12.87 -13.69
CA LYS A 171 19.27 13.08 -14.04
C LYS A 171 20.19 12.92 -12.83
N HIS A 172 19.79 13.40 -11.67
CA HIS A 172 20.56 13.21 -10.42
C HIS A 172 20.66 11.73 -10.05
N LEU A 173 19.54 11.00 -10.08
CA LEU A 173 19.53 9.55 -9.83
C LEU A 173 20.50 8.82 -10.77
N GLN A 174 20.47 9.15 -12.07
CA GLN A 174 21.38 8.56 -13.06
C GLN A 174 22.86 8.88 -12.75
N ASN A 175 23.16 10.14 -12.46
CA ASN A 175 24.52 10.57 -12.13
C ASN A 175 25.07 9.86 -10.89
N GLN A 176 24.20 9.56 -9.92
CA GLN A 176 24.56 8.87 -8.68
C GLN A 176 24.43 7.34 -8.75
N GLY A 177 24.12 6.78 -9.93
CA GLY A 177 23.94 5.34 -10.09
C GLY A 177 22.79 4.77 -9.24
N VAL A 178 21.76 5.57 -8.94
CA VAL A 178 20.59 5.15 -8.15
C VAL A 178 19.46 4.75 -9.09
N GLU A 179 19.08 3.48 -9.02
CA GLU A 179 17.94 2.95 -9.78
C GLU A 179 16.66 2.90 -8.92
N PRO A 180 15.47 3.08 -9.49
CA PRO A 180 14.21 2.98 -8.75
C PRO A 180 14.06 1.67 -7.96
N LEU A 181 14.55 0.55 -8.49
CA LEU A 181 14.52 -0.76 -7.82
C LEU A 181 15.16 -0.71 -6.42
N MET A 182 16.17 0.15 -6.22
CA MET A 182 16.89 0.26 -4.96
C MET A 182 16.05 0.89 -3.83
N PHE A 183 15.02 1.68 -4.13
CA PHE A 183 14.24 2.38 -3.11
C PHE A 183 12.71 2.20 -3.24
N ALA A 184 12.21 2.06 -4.46
CA ALA A 184 10.79 2.00 -4.75
C ALA A 184 10.19 0.60 -4.57
N THR A 185 10.99 -0.46 -4.58
CA THR A 185 10.49 -1.84 -4.37
C THR A 185 9.69 -1.95 -3.07
N ASP A 186 10.27 -1.47 -1.96
CA ASP A 186 9.58 -1.45 -0.67
C ASP A 186 8.36 -0.51 -0.67
N TRP A 187 8.49 0.67 -1.27
CA TRP A 187 7.37 1.60 -1.43
C TRP A 187 6.16 0.95 -2.09
N LEU A 188 6.39 0.25 -3.20
CA LEU A 188 5.36 -0.36 -4.02
C LEU A 188 4.80 -1.63 -3.37
N MET A 189 5.65 -2.57 -2.95
CA MET A 189 5.20 -3.86 -2.38
C MET A 189 4.48 -3.72 -1.05
N CYS A 190 4.86 -2.73 -0.23
CA CYS A 190 4.20 -2.46 1.04
C CYS A 190 3.12 -1.37 0.92
N LEU A 191 2.78 -0.91 -0.29
CA LEU A 191 1.79 0.14 -0.55
C LEU A 191 2.02 1.38 0.36
N TYR A 192 3.29 1.76 0.52
CA TYR A 192 3.78 2.87 1.34
C TYR A 192 3.51 2.79 2.84
N SER A 193 2.99 1.67 3.35
CA SER A 193 2.64 1.49 4.78
C SER A 193 3.82 1.70 5.74
N ARG A 194 5.04 1.42 5.30
CA ARG A 194 6.27 1.64 6.07
C ARG A 194 6.79 3.07 6.01
N HIS A 195 6.42 3.84 4.97
CA HIS A 195 7.06 5.10 4.58
C HIS A 195 6.20 6.33 4.83
N LEU A 196 4.87 6.17 4.76
CA LEU A 196 3.94 7.26 4.96
C LEU A 196 3.39 7.28 6.40
N PRO A 197 3.11 8.48 6.92
CA PRO A 197 2.31 8.64 8.13
C PRO A 197 0.92 8.05 7.93
N PHE A 198 0.33 7.51 9.01
CA PHE A 198 -0.90 6.74 8.92
C PHE A 198 -2.07 7.50 8.27
N ASP A 199 -2.32 8.76 8.64
CA ASP A 199 -3.38 9.56 8.03
C ASP A 199 -3.19 9.76 6.52
N THR A 200 -1.95 10.01 6.08
CA THR A 200 -1.60 10.13 4.66
C THR A 200 -1.75 8.78 3.95
N LEU A 201 -1.29 7.70 4.57
CA LEU A 201 -1.39 6.34 4.05
C LEU A 201 -2.84 5.98 3.74
N LEU A 202 -3.76 6.22 4.68
CA LEU A 202 -5.17 5.92 4.48
C LEU A 202 -5.77 6.74 3.32
N ARG A 203 -5.32 7.99 3.11
CA ARG A 203 -5.72 8.79 1.95
C ARG A 203 -5.18 8.24 0.64
N VAL A 204 -3.96 7.74 0.62
CA VAL A 204 -3.39 7.04 -0.54
C VAL A 204 -4.19 5.78 -0.83
N TRP A 205 -4.55 5.00 0.18
CA TRP A 205 -5.30 3.75 0.03
C TRP A 205 -6.74 3.97 -0.45
N ASP A 206 -7.43 5.00 0.06
CA ASP A 206 -8.75 5.42 -0.44
C ASP A 206 -8.71 5.68 -1.96
N LEU A 207 -7.63 6.31 -2.46
CA LEU A 207 -7.44 6.59 -3.87
C LEU A 207 -6.99 5.37 -4.65
N PHE A 208 -6.08 4.56 -4.09
CA PHE A 208 -5.56 3.34 -4.71
C PHE A 208 -6.69 2.34 -4.99
N PHE A 209 -7.58 2.08 -4.03
CA PHE A 209 -8.72 1.19 -4.28
C PHE A 209 -9.69 1.73 -5.34
N CYS A 210 -9.79 3.06 -5.48
CA CYS A 210 -10.68 3.69 -6.47
C CYS A 210 -10.07 3.80 -7.88
N TYR A 211 -8.76 4.03 -7.97
CA TYR A 211 -8.08 4.41 -9.21
C TYR A 211 -6.98 3.44 -9.67
N GLY A 212 -6.65 2.44 -8.86
CA GLY A 212 -5.69 1.40 -9.19
C GLY A 212 -4.23 1.74 -8.88
N VAL A 213 -3.34 0.87 -9.36
CA VAL A 213 -1.88 0.93 -9.16
C VAL A 213 -1.25 2.25 -9.58
N ARG A 214 -1.87 2.98 -10.53
CA ARG A 214 -1.41 4.32 -10.96
C ARG A 214 -1.21 5.30 -9.81
N VAL A 215 -1.99 5.17 -8.74
CA VAL A 215 -1.86 6.02 -7.54
C VAL A 215 -0.51 5.80 -6.88
N LEU A 216 0.00 4.56 -6.86
CA LEU A 216 1.31 4.27 -6.29
C LEU A 216 2.42 4.99 -7.06
N PHE A 217 2.39 4.97 -8.39
CA PHE A 217 3.37 5.72 -9.20
C PHE A 217 3.28 7.23 -8.98
N GLN A 218 2.06 7.77 -8.86
CA GLN A 218 1.86 9.19 -8.55
C GLN A 218 2.47 9.56 -7.21
N VAL A 219 2.29 8.72 -6.18
CA VAL A 219 2.92 8.91 -4.87
C VAL A 219 4.44 8.85 -4.99
N ALA A 220 5.00 7.89 -5.74
CA ALA A 220 6.45 7.83 -5.98
C ALA A 220 6.99 9.14 -6.59
N VAL A 221 6.31 9.71 -7.57
CA VAL A 221 6.69 10.99 -8.20
C VAL A 221 6.65 12.13 -7.19
N VAL A 222 5.61 12.19 -6.34
CA VAL A 222 5.50 13.20 -5.29
C VAL A 222 6.66 13.09 -4.30
N LEU A 223 6.99 11.87 -3.86
CA LEU A 223 8.11 11.62 -2.94
C LEU A 223 9.46 12.00 -3.57
N VAL A 224 9.72 11.58 -4.82
CA VAL A 224 10.97 11.94 -5.52
C VAL A 224 11.08 13.44 -5.73
N ARG A 225 10.01 14.13 -6.13
CA ARG A 225 10.01 15.60 -6.25
C ARG A 225 10.27 16.27 -4.91
N ARG A 226 9.74 15.74 -3.82
CA ARG A 226 10.00 16.27 -2.48
C ARG A 226 11.47 16.10 -2.08
N CYS A 227 12.03 14.92 -2.30
CA CYS A 227 13.40 14.61 -1.89
C CYS A 227 14.46 15.27 -2.79
N LEU A 228 14.21 15.35 -4.10
CA LEU A 228 15.24 15.68 -5.11
C LEU A 228 14.79 16.71 -6.15
N GLY A 229 13.60 17.29 -6.01
CA GLY A 229 13.05 18.25 -6.99
C GLY A 229 13.82 19.58 -7.00
N GLU A 230 14.21 20.07 -5.82
CA GLU A 230 14.96 21.30 -5.67
C GLU A 230 16.47 21.10 -5.85
N GLY A 231 17.13 22.08 -6.48
CA GLY A 231 18.58 22.02 -6.72
C GLY A 231 19.42 21.94 -5.45
N ARG A 232 19.00 22.60 -4.36
CA ARG A 232 19.70 22.54 -3.06
C ARG A 232 19.73 21.13 -2.47
N LEU A 233 18.60 20.43 -2.52
CA LEU A 233 18.45 19.09 -1.93
C LEU A 233 19.33 18.07 -2.65
N ARG A 234 19.47 18.23 -3.97
CA ARG A 234 20.36 17.39 -4.78
C ARG A 234 21.84 17.63 -4.47
N LYS A 235 22.23 18.88 -4.17
CA LYS A 235 23.61 19.22 -3.76
C LYS A 235 23.97 18.75 -2.35
N GLU A 236 22.98 18.37 -1.54
CA GLU A 236 23.21 17.72 -0.24
C GLU A 236 23.38 16.20 -0.39
N CYS A 237 23.17 15.65 -1.59
CA CYS A 237 23.23 14.22 -1.89
C CYS A 237 24.33 13.93 -2.91
N ASP A 238 25.58 14.04 -2.47
CA ASP A 238 26.75 13.97 -3.35
C ASP A 238 27.10 12.56 -3.84
N GLY A 239 26.50 11.52 -3.24
CA GLY A 239 26.71 10.12 -3.60
C GLY A 239 25.42 9.28 -3.67
N GLN A 240 25.60 8.01 -4.04
CA GLN A 240 24.54 7.02 -4.10
C GLN A 240 23.89 6.79 -2.72
N MET A 241 24.71 6.70 -1.67
CA MET A 241 24.26 6.40 -0.31
C MET A 241 23.38 7.52 0.25
N GLU A 242 23.85 8.78 0.18
CA GLU A 242 23.13 9.95 0.66
C GLU A 242 21.81 10.15 -0.10
N THR A 243 21.84 9.89 -1.41
CA THR A 243 20.62 9.93 -2.25
C THR A 243 19.61 8.86 -1.81
N LEU A 244 20.06 7.63 -1.55
CA LEU A 244 19.21 6.53 -1.09
C LEU A 244 18.68 6.76 0.33
N GLU A 245 19.51 7.26 1.24
CA GLU A 245 19.10 7.61 2.61
C GLU A 245 18.01 8.67 2.60
N ARG A 246 18.15 9.71 1.76
CA ARG A 246 17.13 10.74 1.62
C ARG A 246 15.81 10.20 1.09
N LEU A 247 15.86 9.33 0.08
CA LEU A 247 14.65 8.71 -0.49
C LEU A 247 14.00 7.76 0.52
N ARG A 248 14.77 6.89 1.18
CA ARG A 248 14.22 5.94 2.16
C ARG A 248 13.81 6.62 3.48
N GLY A 249 14.34 7.81 3.76
CA GLY A 249 14.13 8.59 4.99
C GLY A 249 12.85 9.43 5.04
N VAL A 250 11.95 9.35 4.05
CA VAL A 250 10.72 10.17 3.93
C VAL A 250 9.90 10.25 5.23
N LYS A 251 9.87 9.18 6.03
CA LYS A 251 9.12 9.13 7.29
C LYS A 251 9.69 10.05 8.38
N HIS A 252 11.00 10.28 8.41
CA HIS A 252 11.67 11.05 9.46
C HIS A 252 11.44 12.56 9.32
N GLU A 253 11.41 13.07 8.08
CA GLU A 253 11.13 14.49 7.80
C GLU A 253 9.69 14.91 8.15
N TYR A 254 8.75 13.95 8.19
CA TYR A 254 7.34 14.23 8.47
C TYR A 254 7.06 14.64 9.92
N LYS A 255 7.81 14.15 10.90
CA LYS A 255 7.57 14.43 12.33
C LYS A 255 7.54 15.94 12.62
N ASN A 256 8.13 16.76 11.75
CA ASN A 256 8.25 18.20 11.94
C ASN A 256 7.16 19.03 11.22
N LEU A 257 6.34 18.47 10.30
CA LEU A 257 5.51 19.25 9.36
C LEU A 257 4.13 18.61 9.05
N LYS A 258 3.36 18.20 10.08
CA LYS A 258 2.05 17.52 9.91
C LYS A 258 1.05 18.25 8.98
N THR A 259 0.92 19.58 9.09
CA THR A 259 -0.19 20.31 8.46
C THR A 259 0.08 20.70 7.00
N GLU A 260 1.31 21.06 6.67
CA GLU A 260 1.69 21.48 5.32
C GLU A 260 1.87 20.26 4.40
N TYR A 261 2.37 19.14 4.94
CA TYR A 261 2.54 17.90 4.22
C TYR A 261 1.21 17.39 3.63
N LEU A 262 0.14 17.31 4.43
CA LEU A 262 -1.16 16.84 3.96
C LEU A 262 -1.78 17.76 2.90
N LYS A 263 -1.60 19.08 3.03
CA LYS A 263 -2.11 20.05 2.05
C LYS A 263 -1.36 19.95 0.72
N THR A 264 -0.04 19.94 0.75
CA THR A 264 0.81 19.83 -0.46
C THR A 264 0.66 18.45 -1.11
N PHE A 265 0.62 17.38 -0.32
CA PHE A 265 0.41 16.02 -0.83
C PHE A 265 -0.98 15.87 -1.45
N LYS A 266 -2.04 16.37 -0.81
CA LYS A 266 -3.40 16.37 -1.37
C LYS A 266 -3.49 17.19 -2.65
N HIS A 267 -2.87 18.37 -2.70
CA HIS A 267 -2.86 19.21 -3.91
C HIS A 267 -2.11 18.54 -5.06
N CYS A 268 -0.89 18.05 -4.81
CA CYS A 268 -0.09 17.34 -5.81
C CYS A 268 -0.78 16.08 -6.32
N LEU A 269 -1.34 15.27 -5.43
CA LEU A 269 -2.02 14.04 -5.81
C LEU A 269 -3.31 14.32 -6.58
N THR A 270 -4.07 15.35 -6.21
CA THR A 270 -5.27 15.77 -6.95
C THR A 270 -4.91 16.30 -8.33
N SER A 271 -3.86 17.12 -8.44
CA SER A 271 -3.35 17.61 -9.72
C SER A 271 -2.89 16.46 -10.62
N LEU A 272 -2.17 15.47 -10.08
CA LEU A 272 -1.73 14.29 -10.82
C LEU A 272 -2.88 13.38 -11.26
N LEU A 273 -3.97 13.30 -10.48
CA LEU A 273 -5.20 12.58 -10.86
C LEU A 273 -6.03 13.31 -11.93
N SER A 274 -5.78 14.60 -12.13
CA SER A 274 -6.49 15.45 -13.09
C SER A 274 -5.80 15.50 -14.46
N CYS A 275 -4.50 15.17 -14.53
CA CYS A 275 -3.79 15.02 -15.79
C CYS A 275 -4.26 13.74 -16.51
N GLU A 276 -4.49 13.85 -17.82
CA GLU A 276 -4.94 12.79 -18.73
C GLU A 276 -4.16 11.47 -18.61
N PRO A 277 -4.75 10.31 -19.00
CA PRO A 277 -4.16 9.00 -18.77
C PRO A 277 -2.76 8.88 -19.40
N TRP A 278 -1.85 8.34 -18.58
CA TRP A 278 -0.47 7.99 -18.92
C TRP A 278 -0.40 6.90 -19.97
#